data_AF-A0A3L6KW11-F1
#
_entry.id   AF-A0A3L6KW11-F1
#
_cell.length_a   1.000
_cell.length_b   1.000
_cell.length_c   1.000
_cell.angle_alpha   90.00
_cell.angle_beta   90.00
_cell.angle_gamma   90.00
#
_symmetry.space_group_name_H-M   'P 1'
#
loop_
_entity.id
_entity.type
_entity.pdbx_description
1 polymer ?
#
loop_
_entity_poly.entity_id
_entity_poly.type
_entity_poly.pdbx_seq_one_letter_code
_entity_poly.pdbx_strand_id
1 'polypeptide(L)'
;MVVSLRRFHSYANSSRGGATTCLITGGGKGHFALTVSTRGRFYRPLVDDGINLWRRRMGRIHKGWRTWEYQHTRPDPRPFPDPPVNDYFGRSRIWNPIACKLGYVRKKADEWGWPNKPPPPTGLRHSQEFFPFFFERYFPDAEVRLLLDSVLNNETKRPVFQIPCSMSKVELVNYLKNIYGIDNVVRVEVRNRRGRRYKNEVGEIKMMDDYKVAVVELDTPVSVELKQIKGTEDTSDNRPQERITQ
;
A
#
# COMPACT_ATOMS: atom_id res chain seq x y z
N MET A 1 33.66 5.12 15.96
CA MET A 1 33.50 4.80 17.39
C MET A 1 32.00 4.60 17.63
N VAL A 2 31.54 3.34 17.66
CA VAL A 2 30.11 3.00 17.73
C VAL A 2 29.92 2.16 18.99
N VAL A 3 29.19 2.69 19.97
CA VAL A 3 28.87 1.98 21.22
C VAL A 3 27.53 1.28 21.02
N SER A 4 27.56 -0.06 21.04
CA SER A 4 26.40 -0.95 20.94
C SER A 4 25.96 -1.38 22.34
N LEU A 5 24.75 -0.99 22.76
CA LEU A 5 24.14 -1.42 24.02
C LEU A 5 23.24 -2.63 23.77
N ARG A 6 23.69 -3.80 24.23
CA ARG A 6 22.90 -5.05 24.30
C ARG A 6 22.04 -5.03 25.56
N ARG A 7 20.76 -5.42 25.44
CA ARG A 7 19.87 -5.66 26.59
C ARG A 7 19.54 -7.16 26.68
N PHE A 8 19.95 -7.77 27.79
CA PHE A 8 19.55 -9.11 28.22
C PHE A 8 18.12 -9.08 28.78
N HIS A 9 17.36 -10.16 28.62
CA HIS A 9 16.17 -10.45 29.44
C HIS A 9 16.32 -11.85 30.05
N SER A 10 16.32 -11.85 31.39
CA SER A 10 16.22 -13.00 32.27
C SER A 10 14.75 -13.20 32.63
N TYR A 11 14.28 -14.44 32.69
CA TYR A 11 13.07 -14.78 33.42
C TYR A 11 13.36 -15.93 34.37
N ALA A 12 13.51 -15.58 35.64
CA ALA A 12 13.24 -16.44 36.77
C ALA A 12 11.84 -16.10 37.28
N ASN A 13 11.00 -17.10 37.53
CA ASN A 13 9.98 -16.99 38.58
C ASN A 13 9.66 -18.37 39.15
N SER A 14 10.04 -18.51 40.41
CA SER A 14 9.65 -19.54 41.35
C SER A 14 8.46 -19.01 42.14
N SER A 15 7.44 -19.84 42.42
CA SER A 15 7.14 -20.27 43.79
C SER A 15 5.71 -20.82 43.99
N ARG A 16 5.69 -21.97 44.69
CA ARG A 16 4.85 -22.37 45.83
C ARG A 16 3.34 -22.61 45.66
N GLY A 17 2.95 -23.81 46.07
CA GLY A 17 1.62 -24.15 46.59
C GLY A 17 1.57 -25.59 47.09
N GLY A 18 1.83 -25.81 48.38
CA GLY A 18 1.71 -27.11 49.06
C GLY A 18 0.30 -27.37 49.58
N ALA A 19 -0.04 -28.65 49.77
CA ALA A 19 -1.23 -29.06 50.50
C ALA A 19 -0.97 -30.41 51.23
N THR A 20 -0.59 -30.24 52.50
CA THR A 20 -1.18 -30.84 53.71
C THR A 20 -1.65 -32.30 53.70
N THR A 21 -0.94 -33.08 54.51
CA THR A 21 -1.30 -34.35 55.16
C THR A 21 -2.54 -34.22 56.05
N CYS A 22 -3.49 -35.15 55.92
CA CYS A 22 -4.56 -35.36 56.90
C CYS A 22 -4.46 -36.78 57.49
N LEU A 23 -4.09 -36.82 58.77
CA LEU A 23 -4.20 -37.98 59.66
C LEU A 23 -5.66 -38.12 60.10
N ILE A 24 -6.26 -39.30 59.94
CA ILE A 24 -7.48 -39.69 60.64
C ILE A 24 -7.18 -40.96 61.44
N THR A 25 -7.14 -40.78 62.75
CA THR A 25 -7.20 -41.83 63.76
C THR A 25 -8.64 -42.28 63.97
N GLY A 26 -8.89 -43.59 63.93
CA GLY A 26 -10.18 -44.18 64.30
C GLY A 26 -10.08 -45.71 64.36
N GLY A 27 -10.05 -46.27 65.57
CA GLY A 27 -10.05 -47.71 65.80
C GLY A 27 -11.42 -48.34 65.62
N GLY A 28 -11.45 -49.55 65.06
CA GLY A 28 -12.66 -50.38 64.95
C GLY A 28 -12.34 -51.71 64.27
N LYS A 29 -12.45 -52.80 65.02
CA LYS A 29 -12.25 -54.19 64.58
C LYS A 29 -13.26 -54.56 63.48
N GLY A 30 -12.78 -55.22 62.42
CA GLY A 30 -13.64 -55.82 61.40
C GLY A 30 -12.88 -56.13 60.12
N HIS A 31 -12.37 -57.36 60.02
CA HIS A 31 -11.86 -57.92 58.78
C HIS A 31 -12.94 -57.85 57.70
N PHE A 32 -12.65 -57.18 56.58
CA PHE A 32 -12.88 -57.63 55.19
C PHE A 32 -12.13 -56.66 54.28
N ALA A 33 -10.81 -56.85 54.17
CA ALA A 33 -10.07 -56.25 53.07
C ALA A 33 -10.63 -56.84 51.78
N LEU A 34 -11.29 -56.02 50.96
CA LEU A 34 -11.56 -56.35 49.57
C LEU A 34 -10.21 -56.68 48.94
N THR A 35 -9.96 -57.96 48.70
CA THR A 35 -8.82 -58.46 47.93
C THR A 35 -8.97 -57.92 46.52
N VAL A 36 -8.43 -56.72 46.27
CA VAL A 36 -8.13 -56.27 44.92
C VAL A 36 -7.12 -57.28 44.39
N SER A 37 -7.56 -58.12 43.44
CA SER A 37 -6.64 -59.03 42.77
C SER A 37 -5.51 -58.20 42.21
N THR A 38 -4.32 -58.35 42.77
CA THR A 38 -3.08 -57.85 42.21
C THR A 38 -2.88 -58.56 40.88
N ARG A 39 -3.50 -58.04 39.81
CA ARG A 39 -3.22 -58.43 38.42
C ARG A 39 -1.83 -57.93 38.04
N GLY A 40 -0.81 -58.41 38.74
CA GLY A 40 0.60 -58.15 38.49
C GLY A 40 1.16 -58.92 37.30
N ARG A 41 0.39 -59.07 36.21
CA ARG A 41 0.85 -59.80 34.99
C ARG A 41 0.42 -59.20 33.65
N PHE A 42 -0.20 -58.03 33.65
CA PHE A 42 -0.47 -57.22 32.46
C PHE A 42 -0.54 -55.80 33.01
N TYR A 43 0.51 -54.98 33.08
CA TYR A 43 1.21 -54.35 31.98
C TYR A 43 2.62 -54.00 32.48
N ARG A 44 3.68 -54.61 31.93
CA ARG A 44 4.96 -53.90 31.89
C ARG A 44 4.69 -52.64 31.06
N PRO A 45 5.01 -51.41 31.53
CA PRO A 45 5.00 -50.27 30.65
C PRO A 45 5.93 -50.65 29.50
N LEU A 46 5.35 -50.78 28.32
CA LEU A 46 6.10 -51.05 27.11
C LEU A 46 7.16 -49.95 27.07
N VAL A 47 8.43 -50.32 27.27
CA VAL A 47 9.59 -49.49 26.91
C VAL A 47 9.31 -48.95 25.51
N ASP A 48 9.77 -47.76 25.14
CA ASP A 48 9.44 -47.11 23.85
C ASP A 48 9.48 -48.08 22.64
N ASP A 49 10.37 -49.07 22.68
CA ASP A 49 10.44 -50.20 21.73
C ASP A 49 9.18 -51.06 21.64
N GLY A 50 8.54 -51.42 22.76
CA GLY A 50 7.31 -52.21 22.79
C GLY A 50 6.09 -51.44 22.30
N ILE A 51 6.00 -50.14 22.59
CA ILE A 51 4.92 -49.27 22.07
C ILE A 51 5.09 -49.12 20.56
N ASN A 52 6.33 -48.93 20.11
CA ASN A 52 6.65 -48.84 18.70
C ASN A 52 6.40 -50.17 17.97
N LEU A 53 6.72 -51.33 18.57
CA LEU A 53 6.45 -52.64 17.99
C LEU A 53 4.94 -52.91 17.85
N TRP A 54 4.15 -52.60 18.89
CA TRP A 54 2.70 -52.77 18.87
C TRP A 54 2.02 -51.85 17.84
N ARG A 55 2.43 -50.58 17.77
CA ARG A 55 1.92 -49.63 16.76
C ARG A 55 2.35 -50.01 15.33
N ARG A 56 3.55 -50.58 15.14
CA ARG A 56 4.04 -51.09 13.84
C ARG A 56 3.21 -52.28 13.36
N ARG A 57 2.81 -53.16 14.29
CA ARG A 57 1.96 -54.34 14.01
C ARG A 57 0.49 -53.99 13.71
N MET A 58 -0.03 -52.91 14.30
CA MET A 58 -1.37 -52.39 14.04
C MET A 58 -1.45 -51.49 12.79
N GLY A 59 -0.39 -51.41 11.97
CA GLY A 59 -0.33 -50.57 10.77
C GLY A 59 -0.41 -49.05 11.04
N ARG A 60 -0.26 -48.62 12.30
CA ARG A 60 -0.46 -47.24 12.75
C ARG A 60 0.82 -46.42 12.89
N ILE A 61 2.00 -47.01 12.72
CA ILE A 61 3.23 -46.23 12.50
C ILE A 61 3.37 -45.99 11.02
N HIS A 62 2.80 -44.88 10.54
CA HIS A 62 3.38 -44.24 9.38
C HIS A 62 4.86 -43.96 9.68
N LYS A 63 5.76 -44.27 8.74
CA LYS A 63 7.18 -43.95 8.85
C LYS A 63 7.30 -42.43 8.99
N GLY A 64 7.40 -41.96 10.24
CA GLY A 64 7.46 -40.53 10.55
C GLY A 64 8.68 -39.88 9.91
N TRP A 65 8.58 -38.58 9.67
CA TRP A 65 9.71 -37.79 9.20
C TRP A 65 10.77 -37.68 10.29
N ARG A 66 12.04 -37.67 9.91
CA ARG A 66 13.16 -37.48 10.83
C ARG A 66 13.38 -35.99 11.10
N THR A 67 12.42 -35.36 11.77
CA THR A 67 12.43 -33.92 12.02
C THR A 67 13.64 -33.45 12.83
N TRP A 68 14.22 -34.33 13.66
CA TRP A 68 15.44 -34.07 14.44
C TRP A 68 16.72 -33.93 13.58
N GLU A 69 16.70 -34.36 12.32
CA GLU A 69 17.83 -34.17 11.38
C GLU A 69 17.88 -32.74 10.83
N TYR A 70 16.80 -31.96 10.95
CA TYR A 70 16.70 -30.63 10.39
C TYR A 70 16.81 -29.53 11.46
N GLN A 71 17.54 -28.47 11.15
CA GLN A 71 17.51 -27.26 11.95
C GLN A 71 16.11 -26.64 11.90
N HIS A 72 15.63 -26.09 13.03
CA HIS A 72 14.31 -25.45 13.14
C HIS A 72 14.26 -24.09 12.40
N THR A 73 14.32 -24.16 11.08
CA THR A 73 14.18 -23.03 10.15
C THR A 73 12.95 -23.27 9.27
N ARG A 74 12.34 -22.18 8.79
CA ARG A 74 11.19 -22.28 7.90
C ARG A 74 11.73 -22.45 6.47
N PRO A 75 11.53 -23.61 5.82
CA PRO A 75 11.87 -23.74 4.42
C PRO A 75 10.97 -22.83 3.59
N ASP A 76 11.51 -22.33 2.48
CA ASP A 76 10.72 -21.55 1.54
C ASP A 76 9.61 -22.39 0.91
N PRO A 77 8.42 -21.82 0.73
CA PRO A 77 7.31 -22.52 0.09
C PRO A 77 7.65 -22.84 -1.37
N ARG A 78 7.08 -23.93 -1.88
CA ARG A 78 7.15 -24.31 -3.30
C ARG A 78 5.72 -24.42 -3.85
N PRO A 79 5.33 -23.61 -4.87
CA PRO A 79 6.11 -22.56 -5.53
C PRO A 79 6.38 -21.35 -4.62
N PHE A 80 7.46 -20.62 -4.91
CA PHE A 80 7.77 -19.36 -4.23
C PHE A 80 6.82 -18.27 -4.77
N PRO A 81 6.21 -17.44 -3.90
CA PRO A 81 5.27 -16.44 -4.35
C PRO A 81 5.95 -15.28 -5.08
N ASP A 82 5.33 -14.79 -6.14
CA ASP A 82 5.72 -13.56 -6.80
C ASP A 82 5.45 -12.34 -5.89
N PRO A 83 6.24 -11.26 -6.01
CA PRO A 83 6.01 -10.04 -5.25
C PRO A 83 4.68 -9.37 -5.66
N PRO A 84 4.01 -8.67 -4.73
CA PRO A 84 2.71 -8.02 -5.00
C PRO A 84 2.83 -6.73 -5.84
N VAL A 85 4.04 -6.29 -6.17
CA VAL A 85 4.27 -5.09 -7.00
C VAL A 85 3.86 -5.41 -8.45
N ASN A 86 3.09 -4.52 -9.07
CA ASN A 86 2.63 -4.72 -10.43
C ASN A 86 3.67 -4.21 -11.44
N ASP A 87 4.41 -5.14 -12.03
CA ASP A 87 5.47 -4.85 -13.01
C ASP A 87 4.91 -4.60 -14.43
N TYR A 88 3.59 -4.69 -14.61
CA TYR A 88 2.95 -4.50 -15.91
C TYR A 88 2.45 -3.07 -16.11
N PHE A 89 3.15 -2.34 -16.99
CA PHE A 89 2.81 -0.97 -17.41
C PHE A 89 2.11 -0.95 -18.77
N GLY A 90 1.32 -1.99 -19.10
CA GLY A 90 0.63 -2.12 -20.39
C GLY A 90 -0.53 -1.15 -20.61
N ARG A 91 -1.49 -1.43 -21.50
CA ARG A 91 -2.77 -0.67 -21.58
C ARG A 91 -3.79 -1.17 -20.55
N SER A 92 -3.78 -2.46 -20.27
CA SER A 92 -4.67 -3.16 -19.35
C SER A 92 -4.11 -3.29 -17.92
N ARG A 93 -3.31 -2.33 -17.45
CA ARG A 93 -2.89 -2.34 -16.04
C ARG A 93 -4.12 -2.16 -15.18
N ILE A 94 -4.18 -2.94 -14.12
CA ILE A 94 -5.30 -2.97 -13.21
C ILE A 94 -4.83 -2.36 -11.89
N TRP A 95 -5.72 -1.57 -11.29
CA TRP A 95 -5.53 -1.07 -9.93
C TRP A 95 -5.75 -2.21 -8.94
N ASN A 96 -4.83 -2.38 -7.99
CA ASN A 96 -4.95 -3.43 -6.97
C ASN A 96 -5.98 -3.00 -5.90
N PRO A 97 -7.10 -3.72 -5.73
CA PRO A 97 -8.12 -3.39 -4.73
C PRO A 97 -7.69 -3.71 -3.30
N ILE A 98 -6.64 -4.52 -3.12
CA ILE A 98 -6.19 -4.96 -1.80
C ILE A 98 -5.41 -3.83 -1.13
N ALA A 99 -6.03 -3.18 -0.15
CA ALA A 99 -5.40 -2.15 0.66
C ALA A 99 -4.44 -2.76 1.69
N CYS A 100 -3.18 -2.30 1.70
CA CYS A 100 -2.19 -2.72 2.68
C CYS A 100 -2.13 -1.78 3.89
N LYS A 101 -1.63 -2.27 5.03
CA LYS A 101 -1.46 -1.46 6.26
C LYS A 101 -0.60 -0.20 6.05
N LEU A 102 0.35 -0.26 5.11
CA LEU A 102 1.24 0.86 4.80
C LEU A 102 0.46 2.06 4.25
N GLY A 103 -0.58 1.84 3.45
CA GLY A 103 -1.45 2.91 2.95
C GLY A 103 -2.14 3.67 4.08
N TYR A 104 -2.66 2.96 5.09
CA TYR A 104 -3.28 3.59 6.26
C TYR A 104 -2.29 4.37 7.12
N VAL A 105 -1.06 3.86 7.28
CA VAL A 105 -0.01 4.55 8.03
C VAL A 105 0.38 5.85 7.34
N ARG A 106 0.61 5.83 6.02
CA ARG A 106 0.91 7.03 5.23
C ARG A 106 -0.22 8.05 5.29
N LYS A 107 -1.47 7.61 5.06
CA LYS A 107 -2.64 8.48 5.15
C LYS A 107 -2.73 9.21 6.49
N LYS A 108 -2.49 8.52 7.62
CA LYS A 108 -2.49 9.15 8.96
C LYS A 108 -1.32 10.10 9.18
N ALA A 109 -0.14 9.77 8.65
CA ALA A 109 1.02 10.63 8.70
C ALA A 109 0.79 11.92 7.91
N ASP A 110 0.18 11.82 6.73
CA ASP A 110 -0.09 12.96 5.86
C ASP A 110 -1.23 13.84 6.40
N GLU A 111 -2.32 13.22 6.86
CA GLU A 111 -3.50 13.94 7.35
C GLU A 111 -3.25 14.72 8.65
N TRP A 112 -2.54 14.13 9.61
CA TRP A 112 -2.38 14.72 10.93
C TRP A 112 -1.01 14.47 11.57
N GLY A 113 -0.02 13.98 10.84
CA GLY A 113 1.35 13.85 11.36
C GLY A 113 1.54 12.69 12.34
N TRP A 114 0.79 11.60 12.22
CA TRP A 114 0.99 10.40 13.04
C TRP A 114 2.43 9.84 12.90
N PRO A 115 3.09 9.40 13.98
CA PRO A 115 2.64 9.38 15.37
C PRO A 115 3.05 10.62 16.20
N ASN A 116 3.68 11.62 15.56
CA ASN A 116 4.30 12.75 16.26
C ASN A 116 3.28 13.72 16.86
N LYS A 117 2.11 13.86 16.23
CA LYS A 117 1.00 14.70 16.71
C LYS A 117 -0.16 13.82 17.21
N PRO A 118 -1.00 14.30 18.14
CA PRO A 118 -2.20 13.58 18.56
C PRO A 118 -3.26 13.54 17.44
N PRO A 119 -4.10 12.49 17.39
CA PRO A 119 -5.19 12.42 16.42
C PRO A 119 -6.23 13.52 16.69
N PRO A 120 -6.72 14.21 15.64
CA PRO A 120 -7.86 15.10 15.78
C PRO A 120 -9.12 14.35 16.23
N PRO A 121 -10.08 15.03 16.89
CA PRO A 121 -11.31 14.40 17.33
C PRO A 121 -12.13 13.91 16.13
N THR A 122 -12.91 12.84 16.33
CA THR A 122 -13.72 12.20 15.29
C THR A 122 -14.67 13.20 14.60
N GLY A 123 -15.25 14.13 15.36
CA GLY A 123 -16.11 15.19 14.79
C GLY A 123 -15.39 16.03 13.73
N LEU A 124 -14.19 16.51 14.04
CA LEU A 124 -13.38 17.30 13.10
C LEU A 124 -12.91 16.46 11.90
N ARG A 125 -12.65 15.16 12.07
CA ARG A 125 -12.20 14.28 10.98
C ARG A 125 -13.29 13.99 9.93
N HIS A 126 -14.55 14.09 10.32
CA HIS A 126 -15.70 13.88 9.44
C HIS A 126 -16.38 15.18 9.00
N SER A 127 -15.91 16.33 9.48
CA SER A 127 -16.44 17.63 9.12
C SER A 127 -15.70 18.24 7.92
N GLN A 128 -16.24 19.33 7.38
CA GLN A 128 -15.68 20.01 6.21
C GLN A 128 -14.45 20.86 6.55
N GLU A 129 -14.24 21.11 7.83
CA GLU A 129 -13.10 21.82 8.40
C GLU A 129 -11.89 20.90 8.58
N PHE A 130 -12.01 19.60 8.29
CA PHE A 130 -10.85 18.71 8.23
C PHE A 130 -9.90 19.20 7.15
N PHE A 131 -8.61 19.36 7.50
CA PHE A 131 -7.64 20.05 6.66
C PHE A 131 -7.63 19.60 5.18
N PRO A 132 -7.61 18.30 4.84
CA PRO A 132 -7.68 17.86 3.44
C PRO A 132 -8.92 18.36 2.69
N PHE A 133 -10.11 18.30 3.30
CA PHE A 133 -11.35 18.74 2.67
C PHE A 133 -11.46 20.25 2.59
N PHE A 134 -11.02 20.93 3.66
CA PHE A 134 -10.94 22.38 3.69
C PHE A 134 -10.02 22.89 2.58
N PHE A 135 -8.80 22.34 2.48
CA PHE A 135 -7.82 22.79 1.50
C PHE A 135 -8.30 22.52 0.07
N GLU A 136 -8.81 21.34 -0.24
CA GLU A 136 -9.34 21.01 -1.57
C GLU A 136 -10.49 21.94 -2.01
N ARG A 137 -11.29 22.42 -1.07
CA ARG A 137 -12.40 23.34 -1.36
C ARG A 137 -11.93 24.76 -1.65
N TYR A 138 -11.04 25.31 -0.82
CA TYR A 138 -10.61 26.71 -0.91
C TYR A 138 -9.43 26.92 -1.86
N PHE A 139 -8.58 25.90 -2.00
CA PHE A 139 -7.38 25.89 -2.82
C PHE A 139 -7.39 24.64 -3.71
N PRO A 140 -8.26 24.60 -4.73
CA PRO A 140 -8.40 23.43 -5.58
C PRO A 140 -7.11 23.18 -6.37
N ASP A 141 -6.54 21.97 -6.22
CA ASP A 141 -5.35 21.54 -6.96
C ASP A 141 -5.76 20.77 -8.22
N ALA A 142 -6.40 21.49 -9.15
CA ALA A 142 -6.89 20.93 -10.41
C ALA A 142 -6.10 21.47 -11.60
N GLU A 143 -5.31 20.59 -12.22
CA GLU A 143 -4.49 20.94 -13.39
C GLU A 143 -5.27 20.72 -14.70
N VAL A 144 -5.76 21.81 -15.29
CA VAL A 144 -6.44 21.80 -16.60
C VAL A 144 -5.50 22.33 -17.68
N ARG A 145 -4.98 21.44 -18.52
CA ARG A 145 -4.04 21.81 -19.59
C ARG A 145 -4.77 21.92 -20.93
N LEU A 146 -4.54 23.00 -21.67
CA LEU A 146 -5.03 23.16 -23.03
C LEU A 146 -4.10 22.46 -24.02
N LEU A 147 -4.65 21.71 -24.97
CA LEU A 147 -3.90 21.23 -26.13
C LEU A 147 -3.78 22.37 -27.14
N LEU A 148 -2.59 22.97 -27.21
CA LEU A 148 -2.31 24.10 -28.10
C LEU A 148 -2.59 23.78 -29.56
N ASP A 149 -2.27 22.56 -30.01
CA ASP A 149 -2.56 22.09 -31.37
C ASP A 149 -4.04 22.25 -31.79
N SER A 150 -4.97 22.32 -30.81
CA SER A 150 -6.39 22.49 -31.11
C SER A 150 -6.79 23.93 -31.44
N VAL A 151 -6.09 24.93 -30.89
CA VAL A 151 -6.48 26.36 -30.99
C VAL A 151 -5.43 27.24 -31.66
N LEU A 152 -4.20 26.74 -31.82
CA LEU A 152 -3.07 27.53 -32.31
C LEU A 152 -3.18 27.69 -33.84
N ASN A 153 -3.29 28.94 -34.31
CA ASN A 153 -3.44 29.31 -35.72
C ASN A 153 -4.65 28.64 -36.43
N ASN A 154 -5.59 28.10 -35.68
CA ASN A 154 -6.80 27.47 -36.20
C ASN A 154 -8.00 27.96 -35.39
N GLU A 155 -9.00 28.48 -36.09
CA GLU A 155 -10.26 28.89 -35.49
C GLU A 155 -11.14 27.67 -35.24
N THR A 156 -11.31 27.31 -33.96
CA THR A 156 -12.05 26.12 -33.55
C THR A 156 -13.20 26.48 -32.63
N LYS A 157 -14.34 25.80 -32.80
CA LYS A 157 -15.44 25.80 -31.82
C LYS A 157 -15.26 24.71 -30.76
N ARG A 158 -14.27 23.82 -30.91
CA ARG A 158 -14.13 22.61 -30.11
C ARG A 158 -12.72 22.45 -29.53
N PRO A 159 -12.25 23.37 -28.66
CA PRO A 159 -10.96 23.21 -27.99
C PRO A 159 -10.88 21.91 -27.18
N VAL A 160 -9.66 21.39 -27.06
CA VAL A 160 -9.39 20.13 -26.36
C VAL A 160 -8.51 20.37 -25.15
N PHE A 161 -8.96 19.88 -24.00
CA PHE A 161 -8.26 19.97 -22.72
C PHE A 161 -7.83 18.58 -22.23
N GLN A 162 -6.73 18.54 -21.49
CA GLN A 162 -6.32 17.43 -20.66
C GLN A 162 -6.62 17.77 -19.21
N ILE A 163 -7.37 16.91 -18.54
CA ILE A 163 -7.85 17.10 -17.18
C ILE A 163 -7.53 15.88 -16.31
N PRO A 164 -7.45 16.03 -14.98
CA PRO A 164 -7.29 14.91 -14.08
C PRO A 164 -8.47 13.94 -14.19
N CYS A 165 -8.18 12.65 -13.98
CA CYS A 165 -9.20 11.60 -14.10
C CYS A 165 -10.31 11.70 -13.04
N SER A 166 -10.06 12.38 -11.92
CA SER A 166 -11.05 12.67 -10.87
C SER A 166 -12.14 13.63 -11.34
N MET A 167 -11.80 14.63 -12.17
CA MET A 167 -12.71 15.74 -12.45
C MET A 167 -13.88 15.36 -13.36
N SER A 168 -15.10 15.77 -13.01
CA SER A 168 -16.31 15.52 -13.80
C SER A 168 -16.55 16.58 -14.89
N LYS A 169 -17.54 16.35 -15.77
CA LYS A 169 -17.90 17.31 -16.83
C LYS A 169 -18.37 18.65 -16.25
N VAL A 170 -19.17 18.59 -15.18
CA VAL A 170 -19.77 19.76 -14.54
C VAL A 170 -18.70 20.55 -13.79
N GLU A 171 -17.79 19.86 -13.10
CA GLU A 171 -16.64 20.51 -12.45
C GLU A 171 -15.75 21.24 -13.46
N LEU A 172 -15.48 20.64 -14.63
CA LEU A 172 -14.72 21.33 -15.68
C LEU A 172 -15.43 22.60 -16.16
N VAL A 173 -16.74 22.55 -16.39
CA VAL A 173 -17.51 23.74 -16.81
C VAL A 173 -17.43 24.83 -15.73
N ASN A 174 -17.61 24.46 -14.45
CA ASN A 174 -17.50 25.41 -13.34
C ASN A 174 -16.08 25.99 -13.22
N TYR A 175 -15.06 25.17 -13.44
CA TYR A 175 -13.65 25.57 -13.41
C TYR A 175 -13.37 26.60 -14.51
N LEU A 176 -13.76 26.30 -15.76
CA LEU A 176 -13.59 27.21 -16.89
C LEU A 176 -14.39 28.52 -16.71
N LYS A 177 -15.60 28.43 -16.17
CA LYS A 177 -16.45 29.59 -15.91
C LYS A 177 -15.89 30.50 -14.82
N ASN A 178 -15.49 29.94 -13.67
CA ASN A 178 -15.13 30.73 -12.49
C ASN A 178 -13.69 31.22 -12.50
N ILE A 179 -12.77 30.49 -13.14
CA ILE A 179 -11.34 30.86 -13.18
C ILE A 179 -10.99 31.60 -14.46
N TYR A 180 -11.45 31.09 -15.62
CA TYR A 180 -11.09 31.64 -16.93
C TYR A 180 -12.18 32.52 -17.55
N GLY A 181 -13.36 32.60 -16.94
CA GLY A 181 -14.48 33.42 -17.46
C GLY A 181 -15.12 32.87 -18.73
N ILE A 182 -14.96 31.58 -19.04
CA ILE A 182 -15.55 30.94 -20.22
C ILE A 182 -16.93 30.40 -19.85
N ASP A 183 -17.99 31.12 -20.22
CA ASP A 183 -19.38 30.81 -19.88
C ASP A 183 -20.18 30.19 -21.05
N ASN A 184 -19.71 30.36 -22.28
CA ASN A 184 -20.36 29.92 -23.52
C ASN A 184 -20.12 28.43 -23.88
N VAL A 185 -20.12 27.55 -22.88
CA VAL A 185 -19.92 26.10 -23.08
C VAL A 185 -21.24 25.40 -23.41
N VAL A 186 -21.31 24.79 -24.59
CA VAL A 186 -22.48 24.05 -25.09
C VAL A 186 -22.52 22.63 -24.53
N ARG A 187 -21.42 21.88 -24.74
CA ARG A 187 -21.31 20.48 -24.30
C ARG A 187 -19.87 20.05 -24.13
N VAL A 188 -19.67 19.00 -23.33
CA VAL A 188 -18.36 18.41 -23.07
C VAL A 188 -18.39 16.91 -23.35
N GLU A 189 -17.53 16.47 -24.27
CA GLU A 189 -17.23 15.05 -24.50
C GLU A 189 -15.97 14.66 -23.73
N VAL A 190 -16.03 13.54 -23.00
CA VAL A 190 -14.94 13.12 -22.11
C VAL A 190 -14.50 11.70 -22.45
N ARG A 191 -13.18 11.47 -22.49
CA ARG A 191 -12.59 10.15 -22.73
C ARG A 191 -11.37 9.94 -21.82
N ASN A 192 -11.39 8.89 -20.99
CA ASN A 192 -10.24 8.52 -20.16
C ASN A 192 -9.14 7.91 -21.03
N ARG A 193 -7.90 8.33 -20.81
CA ARG A 193 -6.72 7.82 -21.50
C ARG A 193 -5.67 7.38 -20.48
N ARG A 194 -4.98 6.31 -20.82
CA ARG A 194 -3.79 5.86 -20.10
C ARG A 194 -2.69 6.89 -20.31
N GLY A 195 -1.89 7.15 -19.29
CA GLY A 195 -0.70 7.98 -19.37
C GLY A 195 0.24 7.51 -20.47
N ARG A 196 0.95 8.46 -21.09
CA ARG A 196 1.91 8.15 -22.15
C ARG A 196 3.07 7.35 -21.54
N ARG A 197 3.48 6.31 -22.27
CA ARG A 197 4.55 5.41 -21.88
C ARG A 197 5.75 5.65 -22.77
N TYR A 198 6.93 5.65 -22.18
CA TYR A 198 8.17 5.82 -22.89
C TYR A 198 9.28 5.02 -22.20
N LYS A 199 10.36 4.77 -22.92
CA LYS A 199 11.58 4.20 -22.35
C LYS A 199 12.63 5.29 -22.29
N ASN A 200 13.36 5.38 -21.17
CA ASN A 200 14.54 6.22 -21.13
C ASN A 200 15.70 5.54 -21.87
N GLU A 201 16.86 6.22 -21.95
CA GLU A 201 18.07 5.72 -22.60
C GLU A 201 18.56 4.39 -22.03
N VAL A 202 18.34 4.16 -20.72
CA VAL A 202 18.71 2.93 -20.01
C VAL A 202 17.71 1.78 -20.29
N GLY A 203 16.57 2.06 -20.95
CA GLY A 203 15.54 1.09 -21.26
C GLY A 203 14.48 0.89 -20.17
N GLU A 204 14.53 1.67 -19.09
CA GLU A 204 13.53 1.68 -18.03
C GLU A 204 12.20 2.23 -18.55
N ILE A 205 11.12 1.50 -18.29
CA ILE A 205 9.77 1.86 -18.71
C ILE A 205 9.22 2.90 -17.75
N LYS A 206 9.06 4.13 -18.23
CA LYS A 206 8.40 5.22 -17.50
C LYS A 206 6.98 5.43 -18.02
N MET A 207 6.11 5.86 -17.12
CA MET A 207 4.70 6.13 -17.41
C MET A 207 4.32 7.47 -16.79
N MET A 208 3.76 8.37 -17.60
CA MET A 208 3.13 9.59 -17.09
C MET A 208 1.81 9.26 -16.40
N ASP A 209 1.25 10.24 -15.68
CA ASP A 209 -0.04 10.07 -15.02
C ASP A 209 -1.17 9.86 -16.03
N ASP A 210 -2.17 9.09 -15.61
CA ASP A 210 -3.38 8.87 -16.40
C ASP A 210 -4.19 10.17 -16.46
N TYR A 211 -4.65 10.52 -17.65
CA TYR A 211 -5.35 11.78 -17.91
C TYR A 211 -6.63 11.55 -18.68
N LYS A 212 -7.51 12.55 -18.62
CA LYS A 212 -8.81 12.51 -19.26
C LYS A 212 -8.85 13.63 -20.31
N VAL A 213 -9.21 13.27 -21.53
CA VAL A 213 -9.35 14.22 -22.64
C VAL A 213 -10.77 14.75 -22.64
N ALA A 214 -10.91 16.06 -22.56
CA ALA A 214 -12.18 16.77 -22.62
C ALA A 214 -12.24 17.63 -23.89
N VAL A 215 -13.16 17.32 -24.80
CA VAL A 215 -13.47 18.16 -25.96
C VAL A 215 -14.64 19.05 -25.57
N VAL A 216 -14.40 20.35 -25.48
CA VAL A 216 -15.37 21.35 -25.03
C VAL A 216 -15.89 22.07 -26.26
N GLU A 217 -17.20 22.06 -26.49
CA GLU A 217 -17.83 22.81 -27.58
C GLU A 217 -18.31 24.16 -27.06
N LEU A 218 -17.92 25.22 -27.77
CA LEU A 218 -18.23 26.61 -27.47
C LEU A 218 -19.22 27.16 -28.52
N ASP A 219 -20.05 28.13 -28.11
CA ASP A 219 -20.97 28.82 -29.04
C ASP A 219 -20.19 29.60 -30.11
N THR A 220 -19.23 30.39 -29.63
CA THR A 220 -18.36 31.26 -30.42
C THR A 220 -17.05 30.55 -30.73
N PRO A 221 -16.56 30.60 -31.98
CA PRO A 221 -15.25 30.06 -32.29
C PRO A 221 -14.13 30.83 -31.57
N VAL A 222 -13.07 30.11 -31.20
CA VAL A 222 -11.89 30.65 -30.52
C VAL A 222 -10.63 30.26 -31.30
N SER A 223 -9.68 31.18 -31.40
CA SER A 223 -8.37 30.95 -31.98
C SER A 223 -7.31 31.65 -31.14
N VAL A 224 -6.09 31.12 -31.21
CA VAL A 224 -4.90 31.76 -30.64
C VAL A 224 -3.93 32.02 -31.79
N GLU A 225 -3.66 33.30 -32.05
CA GLU A 225 -2.69 33.69 -33.09
C GLU A 225 -1.27 33.62 -32.52
N LEU A 226 -0.42 32.79 -33.13
CA LEU A 226 1.02 32.83 -32.88
C LEU A 226 1.68 33.74 -33.89
N LYS A 227 1.98 34.98 -33.47
CA LYS A 227 2.74 35.92 -34.30
C LYS A 227 4.13 35.35 -34.57
N GLN A 228 4.42 35.02 -35.83
CA GLN A 228 5.77 34.72 -36.26
C GLN A 228 6.59 36.00 -36.20
N ILE A 229 7.32 36.22 -35.11
CA ILE A 229 8.34 37.28 -35.07
C ILE A 229 9.47 36.80 -35.98
N LYS A 230 9.41 37.19 -37.26
CA LYS A 230 10.57 37.12 -38.16
C LYS A 230 11.69 37.96 -37.54
N GLY A 231 12.72 37.33 -36.96
CA GLY A 231 13.93 38.02 -36.52
C GLY A 231 14.55 37.55 -35.20
N THR A 232 13.96 36.61 -34.45
CA THR A 232 14.66 35.98 -33.32
C THR A 232 15.47 34.78 -33.82
N GLU A 233 16.47 35.05 -34.66
CA GLU A 233 17.64 34.18 -34.66
C GLU A 233 18.23 34.28 -33.25
N ASP A 234 18.36 33.15 -32.56
CA ASP A 234 19.10 33.06 -31.29
C ASP A 234 20.44 33.73 -31.53
N THR A 235 20.58 34.96 -31.05
CA THR A 235 21.86 35.65 -31.11
C THR A 235 22.72 34.90 -30.11
N SER A 236 23.65 34.10 -30.60
CA SER A 236 24.62 33.44 -29.74
C SER A 236 25.42 34.53 -29.01
N ASP A 237 25.08 34.79 -27.74
CA ASP A 237 25.72 35.74 -26.82
C ASP A 237 27.14 35.29 -26.42
N ASN A 238 27.96 34.94 -27.41
CA ASN A 238 29.38 34.62 -27.23
C ASN A 238 30.20 35.35 -28.31
N ARG A 239 30.28 36.67 -28.22
CA ARG A 239 31.43 37.41 -28.77
C ARG A 239 32.28 37.90 -27.60
N PRO A 240 33.59 37.57 -27.54
CA PRO A 240 34.46 38.07 -26.50
C PRO A 240 34.58 39.60 -26.64
N GLN A 241 34.30 40.32 -25.55
CA GLN A 241 34.57 41.75 -25.46
C GLN A 241 36.07 41.99 -25.64
N GLU A 242 36.44 42.79 -26.64
CA GLU A 242 37.81 43.27 -26.81
C GLU A 242 38.20 44.08 -25.57
N ARG A 243 39.29 43.66 -24.92
CA ARG A 243 39.89 44.39 -23.81
C ARG A 243 40.40 45.73 -24.35
N ILE A 244 39.82 46.82 -23.86
CA ILE A 244 40.41 48.14 -24.02
C ILE A 244 41.69 48.17 -23.17
N THR A 245 42.85 48.14 -23.82
CA THR A 245 44.16 48.42 -23.21
C THR A 245 44.29 49.92 -22.96
N GLN A 246 44.59 50.30 -21.72
CA GLN A 246 45.28 51.54 -21.36
C GLN A 246 46.68 51.16 -20.86
#